data_AF-A0A7X1GV76-F1
#
_entry.id   AF-A0A7X1GV76-F1
#
_cell.length_a   1.000
_cell.length_b   1.000
_cell.length_c   1.000
_cell.angle_alpha   90.00
_cell.angle_beta   90.00
_cell.angle_gamma   90.00
#
_symmetry.space_group_name_H-M   'P 1'
#
loop_
_entity.id
_entity.type
_entity.pdbx_description
1 polymer ?
#
loop_
_entity_poly.entity_id
_entity_poly.type
_entity_poly.pdbx_seq_one_letter_code
_entity_poly.pdbx_strand_id
1 'polypeptide(L)'
;MSTDFIDDLLEAVSRNFASDISALKEILIISGMPEETQNLRYLSFNRQTIQEDGAIKTFSAVALINNRRATQWLLKGYARKISQLVFSPRWTRNEMDLFINALRCSPDILALIASSPTAYSLLGILEIEDRGSPGVFKRWSRRIRPVLAVPRLNDIGQQQIAEFEHVNEIRRYSRKRDRRNG
;
A
#
# COMPACT_ATOMS: atom_id res chain seq x y z
N MET A 1 -18.76 21.65 9.13
CA MET A 1 -18.62 20.45 9.99
C MET A 1 -17.35 19.74 9.55
N SER A 2 -16.28 19.75 10.35
CA SER A 2 -15.07 19.01 10.00
C SER A 2 -15.30 17.54 10.27
N THR A 3 -15.65 16.78 9.24
CA THR A 3 -15.42 15.33 9.23
C THR A 3 -13.95 15.13 9.61
N ASP A 4 -13.69 14.34 10.65
CA ASP A 4 -12.34 14.04 11.10
C ASP A 4 -11.61 13.38 9.92
N PHE A 5 -10.50 13.96 9.49
CA PHE A 5 -9.75 13.46 8.34
C PHE A 5 -9.33 11.99 8.55
N ILE A 6 -9.21 11.57 9.82
CA ILE A 6 -8.95 10.18 10.19
C ILE A 6 -10.10 9.29 9.75
N ASP A 7 -11.35 9.70 9.97
CA ASP A 7 -12.52 8.91 9.58
C ASP A 7 -12.61 8.79 8.05
N ASP A 8 -12.32 9.87 7.31
CA ASP A 8 -12.21 9.86 5.84
C ASP A 8 -11.12 8.86 5.34
N LEU A 9 -9.97 8.77 6.04
CA LEU A 9 -8.91 7.82 5.74
C LEU A 9 -9.33 6.38 6.05
N LEU A 10 -10.00 6.16 7.18
CA LEU A 10 -10.47 4.84 7.60
C LEU A 10 -11.51 4.29 6.62
N GLU A 11 -12.43 5.15 6.16
CA GLU A 11 -13.39 4.80 5.11
C GLU A 11 -12.66 4.40 3.81
N ALA A 12 -11.66 5.18 3.37
CA ALA A 12 -10.88 4.86 2.17
C ALA A 12 -10.10 3.53 2.26
N VAL A 13 -9.64 3.14 3.46
CA VAL A 13 -8.96 1.85 3.69
C VAL A 13 -9.94 0.68 3.63
N SER A 14 -11.17 0.86 4.13
CA SER A 14 -12.18 -0.19 4.22
C SER A 14 -12.51 -0.85 2.87
N ARG A 15 -12.31 -0.12 1.76
CA ARG A 15 -12.41 -0.63 0.39
C ARG A 15 -11.54 -1.87 0.13
N ASN A 16 -10.34 -1.90 0.71
CA ASN A 16 -9.32 -2.91 0.41
C ASN A 16 -9.19 -3.98 1.50
N PHE A 17 -9.58 -3.65 2.74
CA PHE A 17 -9.41 -4.51 3.89
C PHE A 17 -10.41 -4.12 4.99
N ALA A 18 -11.12 -5.10 5.55
CA ALA A 18 -11.93 -4.90 6.75
C ALA A 18 -11.00 -4.76 7.97
N SER A 19 -10.38 -3.58 8.11
CA SER A 19 -9.43 -3.29 9.18
C SER A 19 -10.12 -3.18 10.53
N ASP A 20 -9.40 -3.52 11.60
CA ASP A 20 -9.71 -2.99 12.93
C ASP A 20 -9.46 -1.47 12.90
N ILE A 21 -10.56 -0.75 12.68
CA ILE A 21 -10.61 0.70 12.54
C ILE A 21 -10.06 1.38 13.81
N SER A 22 -10.31 0.80 15.00
CA SER A 22 -9.88 1.37 16.27
C SER A 22 -8.36 1.33 16.41
N ALA A 23 -7.75 0.17 16.10
CA ALA A 23 -6.30 0.03 16.12
C ALA A 23 -5.60 0.91 15.07
N LEU A 24 -6.20 1.08 13.88
CA LEU A 24 -5.66 1.97 12.86
C LEU A 24 -5.78 3.45 13.28
N LYS A 25 -6.91 3.84 13.88
CA LYS A 25 -7.13 5.19 14.42
C LYS A 25 -6.09 5.54 15.48
N GLU A 26 -5.85 4.64 16.44
CA GLU A 26 -4.85 4.83 17.49
C GLU A 26 -3.44 5.07 16.92
N ILE A 27 -3.04 4.30 15.91
CA ILE A 27 -1.71 4.44 15.32
C ILE A 27 -1.57 5.71 14.50
N LEU A 28 -2.64 6.18 13.85
CA LEU A 28 -2.65 7.48 13.17
C LEU A 28 -2.50 8.63 14.19
N ILE A 29 -3.13 8.51 15.36
CA ILE A 29 -3.02 9.49 16.45
C ILE A 29 -1.59 9.49 17.03
N ILE A 30 -1.06 8.32 17.39
CA ILE A 30 0.28 8.18 18.00
C ILE A 30 1.38 8.59 17.01
N SER A 31 1.29 8.11 15.78
CA SER A 31 2.32 8.39 14.77
C SER A 31 2.31 9.84 14.35
N GLY A 32 1.18 10.56 14.48
CA GLY A 32 1.03 11.94 14.09
C GLY A 32 1.03 12.14 12.56
N MET A 33 0.81 13.38 12.14
CA MET A 33 0.72 13.74 10.72
C MET A 33 2.07 14.19 10.15
N PRO A 34 2.29 14.05 8.82
CA PRO A 34 3.39 14.71 8.16
C PRO A 34 3.35 16.22 8.41
N GLU A 35 4.49 16.81 8.75
CA GLU A 35 4.65 18.27 8.82
C GLU A 35 4.47 18.91 7.43
N GLU A 36 4.26 20.23 7.37
CA GLU A 36 4.06 20.96 6.12
C GLU A 36 5.25 20.88 5.15
N THR A 37 6.44 20.58 5.66
CA THR A 37 7.67 20.39 4.87
C THR A 37 7.91 18.94 4.47
N GLN A 38 7.20 18.00 5.09
CA GLN A 38 7.38 16.56 4.88
C GLN A 38 6.45 16.05 3.77
N ASN A 39 7.02 15.32 2.80
CA ASN A 39 6.25 14.67 1.75
C ASN A 39 5.46 13.46 2.27
N LEU A 40 6.02 12.76 3.26
CA LEU A 40 5.40 11.61 3.91
C LEU A 40 5.91 11.46 5.34
N ARG A 41 5.17 10.71 6.15
CA ARG A 41 5.56 10.27 7.48
C ARG A 41 5.33 8.77 7.61
N TYR A 42 6.38 8.03 7.94
CA TYR A 42 6.25 6.60 8.21
C TYR A 42 5.47 6.38 9.50
N LEU A 43 4.60 5.37 9.47
CA LEU A 43 3.81 4.97 10.61
C LEU A 43 4.55 3.91 11.42
N SER A 44 4.23 3.88 12.71
CA SER A 44 4.64 2.80 13.60
C SER A 44 3.99 1.50 13.13
N PHE A 45 4.70 0.38 13.22
CA PHE A 45 4.28 -0.91 12.66
C PHE A 45 2.87 -1.30 13.13
N ASN A 46 1.89 -1.21 12.22
CA ASN A 46 0.53 -1.69 12.39
C ASN A 46 0.33 -2.89 11.47
N ARG A 47 0.22 -4.11 12.00
CA ARG A 47 -0.07 -5.29 11.20
C ARG A 47 -1.37 -5.93 11.68
N GLN A 48 -2.33 -5.99 10.79
CA GLN A 48 -3.63 -6.60 11.04
C GLN A 48 -3.81 -7.81 10.14
N THR A 49 -4.23 -8.94 10.69
CA THR A 49 -4.42 -10.18 9.94
C THR A 49 -5.83 -10.69 10.16
N ILE A 50 -6.55 -10.93 9.06
CA ILE A 50 -7.88 -11.54 9.04
C ILE A 50 -7.85 -12.79 8.16
N GLN A 51 -8.74 -13.72 8.46
CA GLN A 51 -8.97 -14.90 7.61
C GLN A 51 -10.32 -14.74 6.92
N GLU A 52 -10.32 -14.71 5.60
CA GLU A 52 -11.50 -14.44 4.78
C GLU A 52 -11.44 -15.31 3.51
N ASP A 53 -12.55 -15.97 3.16
CA ASP A 53 -12.68 -16.83 1.96
C ASP A 53 -11.58 -17.88 1.78
N GLY A 54 -11.08 -18.44 2.89
CA GLY A 54 -10.00 -19.43 2.88
C GLY A 54 -8.60 -18.86 2.59
N ALA A 55 -8.47 -17.55 2.44
CA ALA A 55 -7.21 -16.83 2.35
C ALA A 55 -6.89 -16.12 3.68
N ILE A 56 -5.60 -15.93 3.95
CA ILE A 56 -5.13 -15.06 5.03
C ILE A 56 -4.82 -13.70 4.39
N LYS A 57 -5.51 -12.66 4.83
CA LYS A 57 -5.23 -11.29 4.41
C LYS A 57 -4.51 -10.57 5.55
N THR A 58 -3.36 -9.98 5.26
CA THR A 58 -2.59 -9.17 6.20
C THR A 58 -2.44 -7.76 5.64
N PHE A 59 -2.97 -6.77 6.34
CA PHE A 59 -2.75 -5.36 6.04
C PHE A 59 -1.67 -4.77 6.95
N SER A 60 -0.78 -3.97 6.37
CA SER A 60 0.20 -3.18 7.10
C SER A 60 0.12 -1.71 6.71
N ALA A 61 -0.18 -0.83 7.66
CA ALA A 61 -0.13 0.62 7.42
C ALA A 61 1.35 1.07 7.41
N VAL A 62 1.76 1.78 6.36
CA VAL A 62 3.18 2.08 6.12
C VAL A 62 3.50 3.55 6.30
N ALA A 63 2.79 4.43 5.59
CA ALA A 63 3.10 5.85 5.60
C ALA A 63 1.88 6.71 5.30
N LEU A 64 1.83 7.89 5.91
CA LEU A 64 0.94 8.97 5.50
C LEU A 64 1.64 9.85 4.47
N ILE A 65 0.94 10.18 3.39
CA ILE A 65 1.39 11.05 2.32
C ILE A 65 0.75 12.43 2.52
N ASN A 66 1.54 13.49 2.37
CA ASN A 66 1.03 14.86 2.34
C ASN A 66 0.57 15.18 0.92
N ASN A 67 -0.76 15.24 0.71
CA ASN A 67 -1.36 15.41 -0.60
C ASN A 67 -0.94 16.74 -1.25
N ARG A 68 -0.80 17.80 -0.45
CA ARG A 68 -0.38 19.14 -0.92
C ARG A 68 1.02 19.15 -1.53
N ARG A 69 1.86 18.17 -1.16
CA ARG A 69 3.23 18.02 -1.67
C ARG A 69 3.41 16.86 -2.64
N ALA A 70 2.35 16.11 -2.96
CA ALA A 70 2.46 14.90 -3.79
C ALA A 70 3.16 15.16 -5.13
N THR A 71 2.89 16.31 -5.77
CA THR A 71 3.55 16.70 -7.04
C THR A 71 5.06 16.93 -6.90
N GLN A 72 5.52 17.37 -5.74
CA GLN A 72 6.95 17.59 -5.44
C GLN A 72 7.69 16.27 -5.18
N TRP A 73 6.96 15.21 -4.86
CA TRP A 73 7.51 13.89 -4.62
C TRP A 73 7.79 13.10 -5.91
N LEU A 74 7.21 13.55 -7.02
CA LEU A 74 7.38 12.98 -8.36
C LEU A 74 8.85 13.04 -8.82
N LEU A 75 9.37 11.88 -9.21
CA LEU A 75 10.69 11.78 -9.82
C LEU A 75 10.61 12.09 -11.32
N LYS A 76 11.48 13.00 -11.78
CA LYS A 76 11.57 13.43 -13.19
C LYS A 76 12.97 13.19 -13.75
N GLY A 77 13.06 13.13 -15.08
CA GLY A 77 14.31 13.09 -15.82
C GLY A 77 15.25 11.97 -15.36
N TYR A 78 16.49 12.34 -15.05
CA TYR A 78 17.56 11.41 -14.70
C TYR A 78 17.33 10.72 -13.34
N ALA A 79 16.77 11.45 -12.36
CA ALA A 79 16.46 10.89 -11.04
C ALA A 79 15.46 9.73 -11.12
N ARG A 80 14.45 9.83 -12.00
CA ARG A 80 13.51 8.74 -12.29
C ARG A 80 14.23 7.51 -12.82
N LYS A 81 15.13 7.68 -13.81
CA LYS A 81 15.86 6.58 -14.45
C LYS A 81 16.74 5.83 -13.44
N ILE A 82 17.50 6.56 -12.61
CA ILE A 82 18.33 5.93 -11.57
C ILE A 82 17.45 5.19 -10.57
N SER A 83 16.38 5.83 -10.09
CA SER A 83 15.50 5.24 -9.08
C SER A 83 14.87 3.94 -9.59
N GLN A 84 14.39 3.91 -10.84
CA GLN A 84 13.86 2.69 -11.46
C GLN A 84 14.91 1.58 -11.64
N LEU A 85 16.18 1.93 -11.82
CA LEU A 85 17.27 0.96 -11.91
C LEU A 85 17.57 0.32 -10.54
N VAL A 86 17.75 1.15 -9.52
CA VAL A 86 18.07 0.75 -8.14
C VAL A 86 16.91 -0.01 -7.51
N PHE A 87 15.70 0.55 -7.59
CA PHE A 87 14.47 -0.03 -7.08
C PHE A 87 13.76 -0.87 -8.14
N SER A 88 14.50 -1.84 -8.69
CA SER A 88 13.91 -2.90 -9.52
C SER A 88 13.85 -4.20 -8.73
N PRO A 89 12.91 -5.11 -9.06
CA PRO A 89 12.78 -6.40 -8.38
C PRO A 89 14.03 -7.30 -8.45
N ARG A 90 14.98 -6.97 -9.33
CA ARG A 90 16.27 -7.67 -9.44
C ARG A 90 17.26 -7.29 -8.33
N TRP A 91 17.19 -6.05 -7.84
CA TRP A 91 18.14 -5.49 -6.88
C TRP A 91 17.52 -5.24 -5.49
N THR A 92 16.25 -4.82 -5.45
CA THR A 92 15.53 -4.55 -4.21
C THR A 92 14.52 -5.65 -3.93
N ARG A 93 14.60 -6.25 -2.73
CA ARG A 93 13.65 -7.26 -2.24
C ARG A 93 12.61 -6.70 -1.26
N ASN A 94 12.81 -5.47 -0.78
CA ASN A 94 11.90 -4.77 0.10
C ASN A 94 10.68 -4.27 -0.70
N GLU A 95 9.50 -4.78 -0.37
CA GLU A 95 8.25 -4.46 -1.07
C GLU A 95 7.87 -2.98 -0.90
N MET A 96 8.13 -2.40 0.28
CA MET A 96 7.85 -1.00 0.56
C MET A 96 8.63 -0.07 -0.38
N ASP A 97 9.93 -0.32 -0.54
CA ASP A 97 10.79 0.51 -1.39
C ASP A 97 10.37 0.44 -2.86
N LEU A 98 9.96 -0.76 -3.32
CA LEU A 98 9.43 -0.95 -4.67
C LEU A 98 8.13 -0.16 -4.87
N PHE A 99 7.21 -0.20 -3.91
CA PHE A 99 5.92 0.51 -4.01
C PHE A 99 6.07 2.02 -3.90
N ILE A 100 6.93 2.51 -3.01
CA ILE A 100 7.26 3.95 -2.92
C ILE A 100 7.88 4.42 -4.24
N ASN A 101 8.84 3.66 -4.79
CA ASN A 101 9.44 4.02 -6.06
C ASN A 101 8.42 4.02 -7.21
N ALA A 102 7.53 3.02 -7.27
CA ALA A 102 6.46 2.98 -8.24
C ALA A 102 5.56 4.23 -8.16
N LEU A 103 5.12 4.59 -6.95
CA LEU A 103 4.31 5.77 -6.71
C LEU A 103 5.02 7.06 -7.15
N ARG A 104 6.30 7.22 -6.78
CA ARG A 104 7.13 8.37 -7.18
C ARG A 104 7.39 8.45 -8.68
N CYS A 105 7.19 7.36 -9.41
CA CYS A 105 7.34 7.31 -10.86
C CYS A 105 6.01 7.40 -11.62
N SER A 106 4.88 7.51 -10.90
CA SER A 106 3.52 7.55 -11.46
C SER A 106 2.96 8.97 -11.43
N PRO A 107 3.12 9.76 -12.51
CA PRO A 107 2.64 11.14 -12.56
C PRO A 107 1.13 11.24 -12.39
N ASP A 108 0.37 10.33 -12.99
CA ASP A 108 -1.09 10.35 -12.94
C ASP A 108 -1.60 10.10 -11.52
N ILE A 109 -1.00 9.12 -10.82
CA ILE A 109 -1.38 8.81 -9.43
C ILE A 109 -1.01 9.95 -8.48
N LEU A 110 0.17 10.56 -8.63
CA LEU A 110 0.54 11.71 -7.80
C LEU A 110 -0.31 12.95 -8.11
N ALA A 111 -0.77 13.12 -9.36
CA ALA A 111 -1.72 14.17 -9.71
C ALA A 111 -3.09 13.94 -9.07
N LEU A 112 -3.57 12.69 -9.04
CA LEU A 112 -4.82 12.32 -8.33
C LEU A 112 -4.72 12.53 -6.82
N ILE A 113 -3.60 12.16 -6.21
CA ILE A 113 -3.37 12.43 -4.78
C ILE A 113 -3.37 13.94 -4.53
N ALA A 114 -2.70 14.72 -5.37
CA ALA A 114 -2.61 16.17 -5.23
C ALA A 114 -3.95 16.89 -5.45
N SER A 115 -4.85 16.31 -6.26
CA SER A 115 -6.18 16.87 -6.52
C SER A 115 -7.22 16.48 -5.47
N SER A 116 -6.93 15.52 -4.58
CA SER A 116 -7.83 15.17 -3.49
C SER A 116 -8.06 16.38 -2.58
N PRO A 117 -9.32 16.64 -2.16
CA PRO A 117 -9.63 17.73 -1.24
C PRO A 117 -9.10 17.49 0.18
N THR A 118 -8.66 16.26 0.48
CA THR A 118 -8.10 15.91 1.79
C THR A 118 -6.61 16.19 1.86
N ALA A 119 -6.11 16.50 3.07
CA ALA A 119 -4.70 16.85 3.25
C ALA A 119 -3.77 15.64 3.20
N TYR A 120 -4.28 14.45 3.50
CA TYR A 120 -3.46 13.25 3.69
C TYR A 120 -4.06 12.04 2.99
N SER A 121 -3.17 11.16 2.52
CA SER A 121 -3.51 9.82 2.01
C SER A 121 -2.69 8.77 2.76
N LEU A 122 -3.17 7.53 2.80
CA LEU A 122 -2.46 6.43 3.45
C LEU A 122 -1.90 5.47 2.41
N LEU A 123 -0.59 5.17 2.54
CA LEU A 123 0.05 4.04 1.89
C LEU A 123 0.14 2.88 2.87
N GLY A 124 -0.30 1.71 2.42
CA GLY A 124 -0.18 0.45 3.13
C GLY A 124 0.27 -0.67 2.19
N ILE A 125 0.45 -1.85 2.77
CA ILE A 125 0.77 -3.08 2.06
C ILE A 125 -0.29 -4.11 2.43
N LEU A 126 -0.90 -4.72 1.43
CA LEU A 126 -1.82 -5.83 1.60
C LEU A 126 -1.19 -7.10 1.05
N GLU A 127 -1.05 -8.07 1.94
CA GLU A 127 -0.59 -9.41 1.66
C GLU A 127 -1.79 -10.37 1.69
N ILE A 128 -1.92 -11.19 0.66
CA ILE A 128 -2.96 -12.21 0.55
C ILE A 128 -2.25 -13.54 0.35
N GLU A 129 -2.36 -14.42 1.34
CA GLU A 129 -1.87 -15.79 1.27
C GLU A 129 -3.05 -16.73 0.98
N ASP A 130 -3.06 -17.30 -0.22
CA ASP A 130 -4.05 -18.31 -0.58
C ASP A 130 -3.56 -19.67 -0.08
N ARG A 131 -4.29 -20.27 0.88
CA ARG A 131 -4.09 -21.66 1.25
C ARG A 131 -4.72 -22.51 0.15
N GLY A 132 -3.92 -22.88 -0.85
CA GLY A 132 -4.39 -23.71 -1.96
C GLY A 132 -5.16 -24.96 -1.50
N SER A 133 -6.11 -25.40 -2.33
CA SER A 133 -7.02 -26.53 -2.10
C SER A 133 -6.32 -27.78 -1.53
N PRO A 134 -7.04 -28.64 -0.80
CA PRO A 134 -6.50 -29.89 -0.26
C PRO A 134 -6.18 -30.87 -1.40
N GLY A 135 -5.04 -30.69 -2.04
CA GLY A 135 -4.51 -31.53 -3.11
C GLY A 135 -3.01 -31.77 -2.94
N VAL A 136 -2.51 -32.83 -3.58
CA VAL A 136 -1.12 -33.32 -3.46
C VAL A 136 -0.08 -32.26 -3.86
N PHE A 137 -0.48 -31.26 -4.67
CA PHE A 137 0.34 -30.10 -4.99
C PHE A 137 -0.12 -28.87 -4.19
N LYS A 138 0.18 -28.84 -2.88
CA LYS A 138 0.05 -27.62 -2.07
C LYS A 138 0.96 -26.52 -2.63
N ARG A 139 0.45 -25.70 -3.54
CA ARG A 139 1.12 -24.50 -4.04
C ARG A 139 0.59 -23.32 -3.25
N TRP A 140 1.43 -22.75 -2.39
CA TRP A 140 1.08 -21.50 -1.71
C TRP A 140 1.36 -20.36 -2.68
N SER A 141 0.34 -19.56 -2.97
CA SER A 141 0.51 -18.26 -3.63
C SER A 141 0.38 -17.17 -2.58
N ARG A 142 1.35 -16.27 -2.58
CA ARG A 142 1.32 -15.03 -1.82
C ARG A 142 1.30 -13.88 -2.81
N ARG A 143 0.28 -13.05 -2.71
CA ARG A 143 0.13 -11.81 -3.47
C ARG A 143 0.38 -10.66 -2.52
N ILE A 144 1.26 -9.73 -2.89
CA ILE A 144 1.59 -8.57 -2.09
C ILE A 144 1.34 -7.35 -2.97
N ARG A 145 0.44 -6.47 -2.58
CA ARG A 145 0.08 -5.26 -3.34
C ARG A 145 0.18 -4.02 -2.47
N PRO A 146 0.52 -2.86 -3.05
CA PRO A 146 0.33 -1.61 -2.33
C PRO A 146 -1.17 -1.37 -2.14
N VAL A 147 -1.50 -0.67 -1.06
CA VAL A 147 -2.83 -0.12 -0.82
C VAL A 147 -2.66 1.38 -0.68
N LEU A 148 -3.33 2.12 -1.54
CA LEU A 148 -3.29 3.58 -1.54
C LEU A 148 -4.69 4.10 -1.25
N ALA A 149 -4.93 4.45 0.01
CA ALA A 149 -6.18 5.03 0.45
C ALA A 149 -6.12 6.55 0.29
N VAL A 150 -6.76 7.04 -0.78
CA VAL A 150 -6.93 8.46 -1.07
C VAL A 150 -8.39 8.80 -0.82
N PRO A 151 -8.71 9.58 0.23
CA PRO A 151 -10.10 9.88 0.54
C PRO A 151 -10.76 10.77 -0.51
N ARG A 152 -12.09 10.64 -0.60
CA ARG A 152 -12.98 11.48 -1.43
C ARG A 152 -12.61 11.53 -2.92
N LEU A 153 -12.03 10.46 -3.45
CA LEU A 153 -11.90 10.27 -4.90
C LEU A 153 -13.24 9.87 -5.50
N ASN A 154 -13.52 10.38 -6.71
CA ASN A 154 -14.60 9.90 -7.55
C ASN A 154 -14.30 8.49 -8.09
N ASP A 155 -15.31 7.82 -8.68
CA ASP A 155 -15.19 6.44 -9.15
C ASP A 155 -14.04 6.24 -10.15
N ILE A 156 -13.83 7.22 -11.04
CA ILE A 156 -12.73 7.20 -12.01
C ILE A 156 -11.37 7.20 -11.29
N GLY A 157 -11.18 8.10 -10.32
CA GLY A 157 -9.97 8.16 -9.52
C GLY A 157 -9.77 6.87 -8.71
N GLN A 158 -10.82 6.32 -8.12
CA GLN A 158 -10.76 5.05 -7.40
C GLN A 158 -10.34 3.88 -8.30
N GLN A 159 -10.82 3.85 -9.54
CA GLN A 159 -10.44 2.85 -10.53
C GLN A 159 -8.97 2.98 -10.93
N GLN A 160 -8.46 4.20 -11.15
CA GLN A 160 -7.05 4.44 -11.45
C GLN A 160 -6.13 3.99 -10.30
N ILE A 161 -6.57 4.22 -9.05
CA ILE A 161 -5.86 3.71 -7.87
C ILE A 161 -5.88 2.18 -7.85
N ALA A 162 -7.03 1.55 -8.07
CA ALA A 162 -7.12 0.09 -8.09
C ALA A 162 -6.25 -0.55 -9.18
N GLU A 163 -6.19 0.07 -10.36
CA GLU A 163 -5.30 -0.36 -11.45
C GLU A 163 -3.83 -0.23 -11.06
N PHE A 164 -3.43 0.91 -10.47
CA PHE A 164 -2.09 1.09 -9.94
C PHE A 164 -1.73 0.03 -8.89
N GLU A 165 -2.63 -0.26 -7.95
CA GLU A 165 -2.45 -1.30 -6.94
C GLU A 165 -2.27 -2.69 -7.57
N HIS A 166 -3.04 -2.99 -8.62
CA HIS A 166 -2.98 -4.26 -9.33
C HIS A 166 -1.71 -4.44 -10.17
N VAL A 167 -1.32 -3.43 -10.94
CA VAL A 167 -0.12 -3.46 -11.79
C VAL A 167 1.15 -3.61 -10.96
N ASN A 168 1.16 -3.10 -9.73
CA ASN A 168 2.27 -3.21 -8.80
C ASN A 168 2.17 -4.43 -7.87
N GLU A 169 1.26 -5.37 -8.11
CA GLU A 169 1.16 -6.62 -7.34
C GLU A 169 2.41 -7.50 -7.56
N ILE A 170 3.04 -7.89 -6.46
CA ILE A 170 4.13 -8.86 -6.43
C ILE A 170 3.56 -10.24 -6.12
N ARG A 171 3.77 -11.19 -7.03
CA ARG A 171 3.38 -12.59 -6.85
C ARG A 171 4.56 -13.44 -6.44
N ARG A 172 4.43 -14.13 -5.30
CA ARG A 172 5.39 -15.12 -4.81
C ARG A 172 4.74 -16.49 -4.78
N TYR A 173 5.44 -17.48 -5.33
CA TYR A 173 5.01 -18.88 -5.29
C TYR A 173 6.01 -19.65 -4.44
N SER A 174 5.52 -20.30 -3.38
CA SER A 174 6.34 -21.26 -2.63
C SER A 174 6.19 -22.63 -3.28
N ARG A 175 7.29 -23.20 -3.77
CA ARG A 175 7.39 -24.65 -3.94
C ARG A 175 7.74 -25.21 -2.57
N LYS A 176 6.93 -26.14 -2.07
CA LYS A 176 7.25 -26.93 -0.88
C LYS A 176 8.70 -27.43 -1.04
N ARG A 177 9.62 -26.96 -0.18
CA ARG A 177 10.89 -27.66 0.03
C ARG A 177 10.48 -29.03 0.55
N ASP A 178 10.69 -30.07 -0.24
CA ASP A 178 10.71 -31.43 0.28
C ASP A 178 11.79 -31.46 1.37
N ARG A 179 11.36 -31.34 2.62
CA ARG A 179 12.13 -31.86 3.75
C ARG A 179 12.11 -33.37 3.57
N ARG A 180 13.06 -33.88 2.77
CA ARG A 180 13.52 -35.26 2.96
C ARG A 180 14.25 -35.26 4.29
N ASN A 181 13.60 -35.90 5.26
CA ASN A 181 14.18 -36.29 6.52
C ASN A 181 15.50 -37.03 6.26
N GLY A 182 16.56 -36.62 6.95
CA GLY A 182 17.68 -37.48 7.28
C GLY A 182 17.40 -38.22 8.58
#